data_AF-A0A2E8HNT5-F1
#
_entry.id   AF-A0A2E8HNT5-F1
#
_cell.length_a   1.000
_cell.length_b   1.000
_cell.length_c   1.000
_cell.angle_alpha   90.00
_cell.angle_beta   90.00
_cell.angle_gamma   90.00
#
_symmetry.space_group_name_H-M   'P 1'
#
loop_
_entity.id
_entity.type
_entity.pdbx_description
1 polymer ?
#
loop_
_entity_poly.entity_id
_entity_poly.type
_entity_poly.pdbx_seq_one_letter_code
_entity_poly.pdbx_strand_id
1 'polypeptide(L)'
;MAPHVLVGTASVDGTLVPEGSVVSAWIDGVQVPGSEAPIEASPTALAGGSGSVGQTLETIGENLVRVWKFDPETQAWTFYDPRALFGSFNSIKELSAGQFYYVVTKEGQTAALNGQARTLFKGWNPVVW
;
A
#
# COMPACT_ATOMS: atom_id res chain seq x y z
N MET A 1 3.53 9.04 -12.09
CA MET A 1 2.13 8.66 -11.78
C MET A 1 2.12 7.94 -10.44
N ALA A 2 1.07 8.16 -9.65
CA ALA A 2 0.80 7.36 -8.46
C ALA A 2 0.64 5.89 -8.85
N PRO A 3 1.26 4.93 -8.14
CA PRO A 3 0.96 3.53 -8.36
C PRO A 3 -0.50 3.25 -8.01
N HIS A 4 -1.20 2.53 -8.89
CA HIS A 4 -2.52 1.98 -8.62
C HIS A 4 -2.37 0.54 -8.13
N VAL A 5 -3.17 0.13 -7.16
CA VAL A 5 -3.26 -1.29 -6.74
C VAL A 5 -4.68 -1.73 -6.95
N LEU A 6 -4.83 -2.84 -7.67
CA LEU A 6 -6.08 -3.55 -7.81
C LEU A 6 -5.92 -4.88 -7.08
N VAL A 7 -6.92 -5.23 -6.27
CA VAL A 7 -7.02 -6.52 -5.59
C VAL A 7 -8.37 -7.10 -5.94
N GLY A 8 -8.40 -8.37 -6.28
CA GLY A 8 -9.60 -9.09 -6.66
C GLY A 8 -9.35 -10.58 -6.81
N THR A 9 -10.42 -11.32 -7.04
CA THR A 9 -10.35 -12.74 -7.39
C THR A 9 -10.31 -12.89 -8.91
N ALA A 10 -9.46 -13.77 -9.40
CA ALA A 10 -9.39 -14.11 -10.83
C ALA A 10 -10.14 -15.44 -11.07
N SER A 11 -10.93 -15.49 -12.15
CA SER A 11 -11.59 -16.71 -12.62
C SER A 11 -11.61 -16.78 -14.14
N VAL A 12 -11.56 -17.99 -14.70
CA VAL A 12 -11.76 -18.29 -16.12
C VAL A 12 -12.99 -19.20 -16.22
N ASP A 13 -13.99 -18.79 -16.98
CA ASP A 13 -15.27 -19.50 -17.15
C ASP A 13 -15.94 -19.89 -15.82
N GLY A 14 -15.86 -19.00 -14.83
CA GLY A 14 -16.42 -19.20 -13.48
C GLY A 14 -15.59 -20.10 -12.57
N THR A 15 -14.47 -20.64 -13.04
CA THR A 15 -13.53 -21.44 -12.24
C THR A 15 -12.40 -20.55 -11.73
N LEU A 16 -12.14 -20.61 -10.42
CA LEU A 16 -11.04 -19.84 -9.82
C LEU A 16 -9.69 -20.25 -10.43
N VAL A 17 -8.87 -19.26 -10.74
CA VAL A 17 -7.53 -19.50 -11.26
C VAL A 17 -6.62 -20.03 -10.12
N PRO A 18 -5.77 -21.05 -10.35
CA PRO A 18 -4.92 -21.62 -9.32
C PRO A 18 -3.90 -20.63 -8.75
N GLU A 19 -3.61 -20.73 -7.45
CA GLU A 19 -2.50 -20.02 -6.81
C GLU A 19 -1.19 -20.16 -7.61
N GLY A 20 -0.41 -19.09 -7.67
CA GLY A 20 0.86 -19.01 -8.38
C GLY A 20 0.73 -18.69 -9.87
N SER A 21 -0.48 -18.67 -10.44
CA SER A 21 -0.66 -18.17 -11.81
C SER A 21 -0.32 -16.69 -11.88
N VAL A 22 0.17 -16.21 -13.03
CA VAL A 22 0.56 -14.80 -13.20
C VAL A 22 -0.55 -14.02 -13.90
N VAL A 23 -0.93 -12.88 -13.33
CA VAL A 23 -1.84 -11.90 -13.96
C VAL A 23 -1.05 -10.67 -14.37
N SER A 24 -1.46 -10.00 -15.46
CA SER A 24 -0.86 -8.75 -15.94
C SER A 24 -1.92 -7.75 -16.39
N ALA A 25 -1.58 -6.46 -16.34
CA ALA A 25 -2.45 -5.38 -16.79
C ALA A 25 -2.16 -5.02 -18.25
N TRP A 26 -3.21 -4.68 -19.00
CA TRP A 26 -3.14 -4.31 -20.41
C TRP A 26 -3.92 -3.02 -20.65
N ILE A 27 -3.39 -2.14 -21.51
CA ILE A 27 -4.04 -0.92 -21.97
C ILE A 27 -4.05 -0.94 -23.50
N ASP A 28 -5.23 -0.88 -24.10
CA ASP A 28 -5.41 -0.84 -25.56
C ASP A 28 -4.65 -1.96 -26.32
N GLY A 29 -4.60 -3.16 -25.73
CA GLY A 29 -3.92 -4.32 -26.32
C GLY A 29 -2.40 -4.36 -26.12
N VAL A 30 -1.84 -3.44 -25.32
CA VAL A 30 -0.42 -3.43 -24.94
C VAL A 30 -0.28 -3.74 -23.45
N GLN A 31 0.57 -4.71 -23.11
CA GLN A 31 0.85 -5.04 -21.71
C GLN A 31 1.57 -3.87 -21.01
N VAL A 32 1.12 -3.54 -19.80
CA VAL A 32 1.80 -2.55 -18.95
C VAL A 32 3.06 -3.20 -18.37
N PRO A 33 4.27 -2.67 -18.63
CA PRO A 33 5.50 -3.25 -18.11
C PRO A 33 5.52 -3.30 -16.57
N GLY A 34 5.94 -4.43 -15.99
CA GLY A 34 6.05 -4.62 -14.54
C GLY A 34 4.70 -4.79 -13.83
N SER A 35 3.63 -5.06 -14.58
CA SER A 35 2.30 -5.34 -14.03
C SER A 35 2.08 -6.82 -13.70
N GLU A 36 3.05 -7.70 -13.97
CA GLU A 36 2.96 -9.11 -13.61
C GLU A 36 2.91 -9.29 -12.09
N ALA A 37 1.89 -10.01 -11.61
CA ALA A 37 1.80 -10.42 -10.21
C ALA A 37 1.31 -11.88 -10.14
N PRO A 38 1.92 -12.74 -9.31
CA PRO A 38 1.36 -14.04 -9.02
C PRO A 38 0.08 -13.88 -8.20
N ILE A 39 -0.95 -14.70 -8.47
CA ILE A 39 -2.08 -14.83 -7.55
C ILE A 39 -1.60 -15.56 -6.30
N GLU A 40 -1.67 -14.88 -5.18
CA GLU A 40 -1.39 -15.44 -3.87
C GLU A 40 -2.64 -16.14 -3.32
N ALA A 41 -2.48 -17.26 -2.60
CA ALA A 41 -3.55 -17.75 -1.76
C ALA A 41 -3.96 -16.65 -0.77
N SER A 42 -5.26 -16.58 -0.49
CA SER A 42 -5.84 -15.61 0.45
C SER A 42 -4.98 -15.51 1.71
N PRO A 43 -4.29 -14.39 1.97
CA PRO A 43 -3.25 -14.43 2.98
C PRO A 43 -3.86 -14.27 4.37
N THR A 44 -3.33 -15.03 5.33
CA THR A 44 -3.71 -14.94 6.74
C THR A 44 -3.41 -13.54 7.26
N ALA A 45 -4.42 -12.85 7.80
CA ALA A 45 -4.24 -11.56 8.43
C ALA A 45 -3.25 -11.69 9.60
N LEU A 46 -2.09 -11.03 9.50
CA LEU A 46 -1.14 -10.93 10.61
C LEU A 46 -1.72 -9.96 11.65
N ALA A 47 -1.95 -10.47 12.86
CA ALA A 47 -2.32 -9.65 14.01
C ALA A 47 -1.21 -8.63 14.31
N GLY A 48 -1.60 -7.37 14.53
CA GLY A 48 -0.70 -6.24 14.71
C GLY A 48 0.20 -6.40 15.94
N GLY A 49 1.51 -6.36 15.72
CA GLY A 49 2.48 -6.08 16.76
C GLY A 49 2.49 -4.59 17.12
N SER A 50 2.96 -4.27 18.32
CA SER A 50 3.29 -2.90 18.72
C SER A 50 4.26 -2.29 17.71
N GLY A 51 3.95 -1.11 17.17
CA GLY A 51 4.79 -0.43 16.16
C GLY A 51 4.36 -0.64 14.70
N SER A 52 3.22 -1.28 14.46
CA SER A 52 2.65 -1.40 13.11
C SER A 52 2.31 -0.03 12.50
N VAL A 53 2.39 0.10 11.17
CA VAL A 53 2.06 1.35 10.44
C VAL A 53 0.71 1.94 10.88
N GLY A 54 -0.30 1.08 11.06
CA GLY A 54 -1.65 1.51 11.44
C GLY A 54 -1.71 2.18 12.82
N GLN A 55 -0.97 1.65 13.79
CA GLN A 55 -0.85 2.27 15.12
C GLN A 55 0.00 3.55 15.05
N THR A 56 1.12 3.49 14.34
CA THR A 56 2.04 4.63 14.19
C THR A 56 1.40 5.85 13.53
N LEU A 57 0.43 5.63 12.65
CA LEU A 57 -0.30 6.68 11.93
C LEU A 57 -1.73 6.88 12.45
N GLU A 58 -2.04 6.42 13.66
CA GLU A 58 -3.39 6.51 14.24
C GLU A 58 -3.90 7.97 14.31
N THR A 59 -3.00 8.93 14.48
CA THR A 59 -3.30 10.37 14.54
C THR A 59 -3.84 10.93 13.22
N ILE A 60 -3.59 10.23 12.10
CA ILE A 60 -4.17 10.54 10.78
C ILE A 60 -5.59 9.96 10.67
N GLY A 61 -5.88 8.87 11.39
CA GLY A 61 -7.18 8.23 11.47
C GLY A 61 -7.77 7.84 10.11
N GLU A 62 -9.08 8.01 9.96
CA GLU A 62 -9.80 7.71 8.72
C GLU A 62 -9.39 8.58 7.52
N ASN A 63 -8.61 9.64 7.75
CA ASN A 63 -8.08 10.47 6.69
C ASN A 63 -6.92 9.78 5.94
N LEU A 64 -6.32 8.72 6.51
CA LEU A 64 -5.28 7.93 5.84
C LEU A 64 -5.88 7.13 4.69
N VAL A 65 -5.32 7.30 3.48
CA VAL A 65 -5.69 6.51 2.30
C VAL A 65 -4.70 5.37 2.10
N ARG A 66 -3.40 5.68 2.07
CA ARG A 66 -2.33 4.72 1.79
C ARG A 66 -0.98 5.30 2.16
N VAL A 67 -0.01 4.43 2.44
CA VAL A 67 1.40 4.76 2.53
C VAL A 67 2.14 4.03 1.41
N TRP A 68 3.08 4.71 0.77
CA TRP A 68 3.96 4.15 -0.24
C TRP A 68 5.42 4.33 0.12
N LYS A 69 6.25 3.37 -0.27
CA LYS A 69 7.70 3.49 -0.28
C LYS A 69 8.23 2.93 -1.60
N PHE A 70 9.16 3.65 -2.21
CA PHE A 70 9.93 3.19 -3.36
C PHE A 70 11.32 2.82 -2.89
N ASP A 71 11.78 1.65 -3.29
CA ASP A 71 13.17 1.22 -3.12
C ASP A 71 13.92 1.43 -4.44
N PRO A 72 14.91 2.35 -4.48
CA PRO A 72 15.67 2.61 -5.70
C PRO A 72 16.62 1.46 -6.08
N GLU A 73 17.02 0.59 -5.15
CA GLU A 73 17.94 -0.52 -5.43
C GLU A 73 17.21 -1.63 -6.19
N THR A 74 16.03 -2.01 -5.70
CA THR A 74 15.21 -3.07 -6.31
C THR A 74 14.21 -2.54 -7.34
N GLN A 75 14.08 -1.21 -7.47
CA GLN A 75 13.07 -0.52 -8.27
C GLN A 75 11.62 -0.95 -7.94
N ALA A 76 11.39 -1.37 -6.70
CA ALA A 76 10.11 -1.91 -6.24
C ALA A 76 9.32 -0.89 -5.43
N TRP A 77 7.99 -0.96 -5.55
CA TRP A 77 7.05 -0.25 -4.69
C TRP A 77 6.52 -1.16 -3.60
N THR A 78 6.44 -0.63 -2.38
CA THR A 78 5.78 -1.27 -1.23
C THR A 78 4.68 -0.35 -0.70
N PHE A 79 3.67 -0.93 -0.05
CA PHE A 79 2.54 -0.14 0.44
C PHE A 79 1.92 -0.63 1.74
N TYR A 80 1.17 0.26 2.36
CA TYR A 80 0.21 -0.03 3.42
C TYR A 80 -1.10 0.70 3.13
N ASP A 81 -2.22 -0.02 3.14
CA ASP A 81 -3.58 0.51 3.03
C ASP A 81 -4.40 0.05 4.25
N PRO A 82 -5.06 0.97 4.97
CA PRO A 82 -5.80 0.63 6.19
C PRO A 82 -7.12 -0.11 5.93
N ARG A 83 -7.60 -0.20 4.68
CA ARG A 83 -8.84 -0.93 4.36
C ARG A 83 -8.60 -2.43 4.49
N ALA A 84 -9.52 -3.12 5.18
CA ALA A 84 -9.41 -4.54 5.48
C ALA A 84 -9.12 -5.44 4.27
N LEU A 85 -9.67 -5.10 3.08
CA LEU A 85 -9.45 -5.87 1.84
C LEU A 85 -7.97 -5.93 1.41
N PHE A 86 -7.14 -4.99 1.87
CA PHE A 86 -5.70 -4.94 1.60
C PHE A 86 -4.85 -5.46 2.76
N GLY A 87 -5.44 -5.79 3.91
CA GLY A 87 -4.70 -6.09 5.14
C GLY A 87 -3.61 -7.15 4.93
N SER A 88 -3.94 -8.18 4.17
CA SER A 88 -3.05 -9.29 3.85
C SER A 88 -2.01 -8.97 2.76
N PHE A 89 -2.25 -7.96 1.92
CA PHE A 89 -1.36 -7.51 0.84
C PHE A 89 -0.41 -6.38 1.27
N ASN A 90 -0.63 -5.79 2.44
CA ASN A 90 0.22 -4.72 2.97
C ASN A 90 1.66 -5.23 3.14
N SER A 91 2.62 -4.63 2.46
CA SER A 91 4.03 -5.01 2.52
C SER A 91 4.86 -4.09 3.41
N ILE A 92 4.40 -2.87 3.70
CA ILE A 92 4.98 -2.02 4.75
C ILE A 92 4.34 -2.42 6.09
N LYS A 93 5.13 -3.06 6.96
CA LYS A 93 4.69 -3.48 8.30
C LYS A 93 4.97 -2.41 9.36
N GLU A 94 6.06 -1.68 9.20
CA GLU A 94 6.54 -0.65 10.14
C GLU A 94 7.14 0.53 9.37
N LEU A 95 7.15 1.71 10.01
CA LEU A 95 7.87 2.89 9.50
C LEU A 95 9.23 2.99 10.20
N SER A 96 10.31 3.09 9.42
CA SER A 96 11.67 3.13 9.95
C SER A 96 12.23 4.54 9.93
N ALA A 97 12.91 4.93 11.01
CA ALA A 97 13.52 6.26 11.13
C ALA A 97 14.52 6.54 9.98
N GLY A 98 14.50 7.77 9.48
CA GLY A 98 15.32 8.24 8.36
C GLY A 98 14.84 7.77 6.98
N GLN A 99 13.80 6.93 6.90
CA GLN A 99 13.26 6.47 5.62
C GLN A 99 12.22 7.43 5.07
N PHE A 100 12.15 7.49 3.74
CA PHE A 100 11.20 8.32 3.02
C PHE A 100 9.93 7.52 2.67
N TYR A 101 8.77 8.12 2.94
CA TYR A 101 7.45 7.58 2.62
C TYR A 101 6.58 8.64 1.96
N TYR A 102 5.67 8.19 1.10
CA TYR A 102 4.55 9.02 0.67
C TYR A 102 3.30 8.63 1.45
N VAL A 103 2.80 9.55 2.27
CA VAL A 103 1.54 9.39 3.02
C VAL A 103 0.42 10.07 2.24
N VAL A 104 -0.58 9.29 1.83
CA VAL A 104 -1.70 9.79 1.04
C VAL A 104 -2.89 10.04 1.97
N THR A 105 -3.45 11.25 1.96
CA THR A 105 -4.63 11.60 2.77
C THR A 105 -5.83 12.01 1.90
N LYS A 106 -7.05 11.83 2.44
CA LYS A 106 -8.29 12.23 1.76
C LYS A 106 -8.46 13.75 1.74
N GLU A 107 -8.06 14.41 2.83
CA GLU A 107 -8.17 15.85 3.08
C GLU A 107 -6.91 16.37 3.80
N GLY A 108 -6.78 17.70 3.93
CA GLY A 108 -5.71 18.33 4.70
C GLY A 108 -5.96 18.25 6.21
N GLN A 109 -4.89 18.10 7.00
CA GLN A 109 -4.94 18.10 8.47
C GLN A 109 -3.57 18.37 9.10
N THR A 110 -3.53 18.76 10.37
CA THR A 110 -2.30 18.73 11.17
C THR A 110 -2.33 17.49 12.06
N ALA A 111 -1.29 16.66 12.00
CA ALA A 111 -1.16 15.46 12.82
C ALA A 111 0.23 15.40 13.47
N ALA A 112 0.31 14.80 14.66
CA ALA A 112 1.58 14.49 15.30
C ALA A 112 2.13 13.19 14.70
N LEU A 113 3.23 13.28 13.96
CA LEU A 113 3.93 12.16 13.33
C LEU A 113 5.32 12.05 13.95
N ASN A 114 5.63 10.90 14.57
CA ASN A 114 6.87 10.66 15.31
C ASN A 114 7.16 11.76 16.36
N GLY A 115 6.12 12.16 17.12
CA GLY A 115 6.21 13.22 18.13
C GLY A 115 6.34 14.65 17.60
N GLN A 116 6.32 14.86 16.28
CA GLN A 116 6.45 16.17 15.65
C GLN A 116 5.15 16.56 14.94
N ALA A 117 4.68 17.80 15.15
CA ALA A 117 3.52 18.32 14.44
C ALA A 117 3.84 18.51 12.95
N ARG A 118 3.03 17.92 12.07
CA ARG A 118 3.18 18.05 10.61
C ARG A 118 1.85 18.43 9.97
N THR A 119 1.89 19.39 9.05
CA THR A 119 0.75 19.73 8.21
C THR A 119 0.74 18.83 6.98
N LEU A 120 -0.34 18.06 6.84
CA LEU A 120 -0.63 17.20 5.71
C LEU A 120 -1.65 17.91 4.80
N PHE A 121 -1.48 17.74 3.50
CA PHE A 121 -2.35 18.22 2.45
C PHE A 121 -3.13 17.06 1.84
N LYS A 122 -4.30 17.36 1.27
CA LYS A 122 -5.05 16.40 0.45
C LYS A 122 -4.16 15.79 -0.63
N GLY A 123 -4.15 14.46 -0.73
CA GLY A 123 -3.31 13.74 -1.67
C GLY A 123 -1.95 13.40 -1.07
N TRP A 124 -0.88 13.59 -1.84
CA TRP A 124 0.45 13.03 -1.57
C TRP A 124 1.27 13.92 -0.63
N ASN A 125 1.69 13.36 0.51
CA ASN A 125 2.57 14.01 1.47
C ASN A 125 3.92 13.29 1.54
N PRO A 126 5.02 13.89 1.08
CA PRO A 126 6.35 13.34 1.27
C PRO A 126 6.77 13.49 2.74
N VAL A 127 7.11 12.38 3.39
CA VAL A 127 7.40 12.30 4.82
C VAL A 127 8.67 11.51 5.00
N VAL A 128 9.72 12.15 5.54
CA VAL A 128 10.84 11.42 6.16
C VAL A 128 10.41 11.07 7.59
N TRP A 129 10.42 9.78 7.92
CA TRP A 129 10.00 9.27 9.23
C TRP A 129 11.09 9.46 10.27
#